data_AF-A0AAW3WI54-F1
#
_entry.id   AF-A0AAW3WI54-F1
#
_cell.length_a   1.000
_cell.length_b   1.000
_cell.length_c   1.000
_cell.angle_alpha   90.00
_cell.angle_beta   90.00
_cell.angle_gamma   90.00
#
_symmetry.space_group_name_H-M   'P 1'
#
loop_
_entity.id
_entity.type
_entity.pdbx_description
1 polymer ?
#
loop_
_entity_poly.entity_id
_entity_poly.type
_entity_poly.pdbx_seq_one_letter_code
_entity_poly.pdbx_strand_id
1 'polypeptide(L)'
;MGEPSIQIVFKQAGITAIKRGERGAVVLILKDTMPATYSNPIKMETIDAMIGYQKPPKQVIAYIEKADAADYSEAQSYLETIKWDYVVVPGIGITVDGKPDTEANTTSRATDFATWIKQLRSTKDIKVKAVLPHCPADNEGVINFCTDDIKTANKTYTAAEYCSRIAGMLAGTPLTISATFAPLAEVIDVPHLKKEERDAAVDAGKLILFNDGKKVKIDRAVNSFVTTIENKGDDFKKIKIVDIMDLIHDDIKTTAEDSYIGKYPNDYD
;
A
#
# COMPACT_ATOMS: atom_id res chain seq x y z
N MET A 1 -43.86 8.98 -6.95
CA MET A 1 -42.66 9.52 -6.31
C MET A 1 -41.79 8.34 -5.96
N GLY A 2 -40.74 8.12 -6.76
CA GLY A 2 -39.92 6.91 -6.72
C GLY A 2 -39.02 6.84 -5.49
N GLU A 3 -38.59 5.62 -5.16
CA GLU A 3 -37.65 5.32 -4.08
C GLU A 3 -36.40 6.22 -4.17
N PRO A 4 -35.91 6.79 -3.04
CA PRO A 4 -34.78 7.73 -3.05
C PRO A 4 -33.50 7.09 -3.61
N SER A 5 -32.92 7.74 -4.61
CA SER A 5 -31.74 7.30 -5.38
C SER A 5 -30.50 7.02 -4.52
N ILE A 6 -30.26 7.86 -3.50
CA ILE A 6 -29.09 7.77 -2.62
C ILE A 6 -29.11 6.49 -1.76
N GLN A 7 -30.28 6.10 -1.25
CA GLN A 7 -30.42 4.88 -0.46
C GLN A 7 -30.13 3.63 -1.30
N ILE A 8 -30.49 3.63 -2.58
CA ILE A 8 -30.21 2.53 -3.51
C ILE A 8 -28.70 2.40 -3.72
N VAL A 9 -27.99 3.52 -3.93
CA VAL A 9 -26.53 3.51 -4.12
C VAL A 9 -25.80 3.01 -2.87
N PHE A 10 -26.16 3.50 -1.66
CA PHE A 10 -25.55 2.99 -0.42
C PHE A 10 -25.83 1.50 -0.17
N LYS A 11 -27.05 1.02 -0.44
CA LYS A 11 -27.38 -0.41 -0.34
C LYS A 11 -26.53 -1.24 -1.31
N GLN A 12 -26.39 -0.80 -2.56
CA GLN A 12 -25.55 -1.47 -3.55
C GLN A 12 -24.07 -1.45 -3.15
N ALA A 13 -23.57 -0.31 -2.65
CA ALA A 13 -22.22 -0.18 -2.14
C ALA A 13 -21.99 -1.15 -0.99
N GLY A 14 -22.88 -1.22 0.00
CA GLY A 14 -22.79 -2.17 1.12
C GLY A 14 -22.81 -3.64 0.67
N ILE A 15 -23.68 -4.02 -0.26
CA ILE A 15 -23.75 -5.40 -0.81
C ILE A 15 -22.43 -5.77 -1.50
N THR A 16 -21.82 -4.82 -2.21
CA THR A 16 -20.60 -5.06 -3.01
C THR A 16 -19.31 -4.83 -2.23
N ALA A 17 -19.37 -4.25 -1.02
CA ALA A 17 -18.21 -3.96 -0.18
C ALA A 17 -17.40 -5.21 0.16
N ILE A 18 -18.05 -6.35 0.42
CA ILE A 18 -17.35 -7.63 0.64
C ILE A 18 -16.52 -7.99 -0.59
N LYS A 19 -17.12 -7.90 -1.80
CA LYS A 19 -16.45 -8.23 -3.07
C LYS A 19 -15.33 -7.25 -3.39
N ARG A 20 -15.52 -5.94 -3.15
CA ARG A 20 -14.47 -4.92 -3.33
C ARG A 20 -13.33 -5.12 -2.33
N GLY A 21 -13.65 -5.46 -1.09
CA GLY A 21 -12.69 -5.77 -0.03
C GLY A 21 -11.98 -7.12 -0.17
N GLU A 22 -12.21 -7.90 -1.22
CA GLU A 22 -11.45 -9.14 -1.42
C GLU A 22 -10.07 -8.90 -2.04
N ARG A 23 -9.94 -7.85 -2.85
CA ARG A 23 -8.75 -7.58 -3.69
C ARG A 23 -8.63 -6.09 -3.99
N GLY A 24 -7.48 -5.50 -3.67
CA GLY A 24 -7.12 -4.12 -4.02
C GLY A 24 -6.34 -4.01 -5.33
N ALA A 25 -6.12 -2.79 -5.80
CA ALA A 25 -5.28 -2.43 -6.94
C ALA A 25 -3.90 -1.94 -6.49
N VAL A 26 -2.86 -2.43 -7.16
CA VAL A 26 -1.46 -2.08 -6.89
C VAL A 26 -0.91 -1.23 -8.03
N VAL A 27 -0.30 -0.10 -7.70
CA VAL A 27 0.47 0.72 -8.62
C VAL A 27 1.95 0.38 -8.49
N LEU A 28 2.60 0.20 -9.63
CA LEU A 28 4.04 -0.03 -9.74
C LEU A 28 4.65 1.13 -10.54
N ILE A 29 5.45 1.98 -9.90
CA ILE A 29 6.20 3.02 -10.62
C ILE A 29 7.58 2.47 -10.93
N LEU A 30 7.96 2.45 -12.21
CA LEU A 30 9.24 1.95 -12.68
C LEU A 30 9.98 3.06 -13.42
N LYS A 31 11.29 3.19 -13.20
CA LYS A 31 12.15 4.02 -14.05
C LYS A 31 12.75 3.16 -15.15
N ASP A 32 12.24 3.30 -16.36
CA ASP A 32 12.68 2.49 -17.50
C ASP A 32 12.38 3.19 -18.83
N THR A 33 12.80 2.57 -19.94
CA THR A 33 12.38 2.94 -21.28
C THR A 33 11.01 2.33 -21.58
N MET A 34 10.03 3.18 -21.87
CA MET A 34 8.69 2.73 -22.28
C MET A 34 8.80 1.88 -23.57
N PRO A 35 8.28 0.64 -23.60
CA PRO A 35 8.26 -0.13 -24.83
C PRO A 35 7.34 0.53 -25.87
N ALA A 36 7.74 0.51 -27.14
CA ALA A 36 7.07 1.27 -28.21
C ALA A 36 5.58 0.94 -28.43
N THR A 37 5.10 -0.21 -27.95
CA THR A 37 3.72 -0.68 -28.09
C THR A 37 2.80 -0.24 -26.95
N TYR A 38 3.33 0.41 -25.91
CA TYR A 38 2.58 0.77 -24.71
C TYR A 38 2.61 2.28 -24.45
N SER A 39 1.61 2.75 -23.70
CA SER A 39 1.55 4.10 -23.16
C SER A 39 1.22 4.04 -21.67
N ASN A 40 1.56 5.10 -20.95
CA ASN A 40 1.24 5.18 -19.54
C ASN A 40 -0.27 5.41 -19.33
N PRO A 41 -0.87 4.76 -18.32
CA PRO A 41 -0.36 3.63 -17.56
C PRO A 41 -0.62 2.30 -18.27
N ILE A 42 0.23 1.31 -18.03
CA ILE A 42 -0.02 -0.07 -18.46
C ILE A 42 -0.88 -0.75 -17.40
N LYS A 43 -2.14 -1.03 -17.75
CA LYS A 43 -3.10 -1.71 -16.86
C LYS A 43 -3.12 -3.20 -17.14
N MET A 44 -2.88 -4.00 -16.11
CA MET A 44 -2.93 -5.46 -16.14
C MET A 44 -4.07 -5.93 -15.23
N GLU A 45 -5.08 -6.56 -15.82
CA GLU A 45 -6.23 -7.11 -15.09
C GLU A 45 -6.06 -8.60 -14.73
N THR A 46 -4.97 -9.22 -15.15
CA THR A 46 -4.76 -10.66 -15.02
C THR A 46 -4.22 -11.07 -13.65
N ILE A 47 -4.75 -12.20 -13.17
CA ILE A 47 -4.45 -12.95 -11.94
C ILE A 47 -2.94 -13.25 -11.74
N ASP A 48 -2.12 -13.14 -12.78
CA ASP A 48 -0.70 -13.53 -12.76
C ASP A 48 0.29 -12.35 -12.69
N ALA A 49 -0.19 -11.11 -12.69
CA ALA A 49 0.72 -9.94 -12.71
C ALA A 49 1.52 -9.79 -11.39
N MET A 50 0.91 -10.16 -10.26
CA MET A 50 1.56 -10.17 -8.94
C MET A 50 0.97 -11.26 -8.05
N ILE A 51 1.82 -11.86 -7.22
CA ILE A 51 1.42 -12.86 -6.24
C ILE A 51 0.83 -12.16 -5.02
N GLY A 52 -0.40 -12.49 -4.66
CA GLY A 52 -1.06 -12.01 -3.43
C GLY A 52 -0.88 -12.94 -2.23
N TYR A 53 -1.68 -12.77 -1.18
CA TYR A 53 -1.74 -13.73 -0.07
C TYR A 53 -2.78 -14.83 -0.35
N GLN A 54 -4.06 -14.46 -0.40
CA GLN A 54 -5.15 -15.40 -0.68
C GLN A 54 -5.59 -15.34 -2.13
N LYS A 55 -5.60 -14.14 -2.69
CA LYS A 55 -5.97 -13.85 -4.07
C LYS A 55 -4.91 -12.93 -4.65
N PRO A 56 -4.61 -12.97 -5.96
CA PRO A 56 -3.78 -11.93 -6.56
C PRO A 56 -4.46 -10.56 -6.44
N PRO A 57 -3.72 -9.44 -6.54
CA PRO A 57 -4.31 -8.10 -6.63
C PRO A 57 -5.37 -8.02 -7.72
N LYS A 58 -6.41 -7.20 -7.53
CA LYS A 58 -7.50 -7.01 -8.50
C LYS A 58 -6.98 -6.47 -9.83
N GLN A 59 -6.03 -5.56 -9.75
CA GLN A 59 -5.43 -4.88 -10.88
C GLN A 59 -4.00 -4.49 -10.51
N VAL A 60 -3.12 -4.52 -11.50
CA VAL A 60 -1.78 -3.95 -11.39
C VAL A 60 -1.66 -2.83 -12.43
N ILE A 61 -1.26 -1.65 -11.99
CA ILE A 61 -1.11 -0.44 -12.80
C ILE A 61 0.37 -0.10 -12.83
N ALA A 62 1.06 -0.39 -13.94
CA ALA A 62 2.44 0.01 -14.11
C ALA A 62 2.51 1.41 -14.74
N TYR A 63 3.24 2.31 -14.11
CA TYR A 63 3.60 3.62 -14.65
C TYR A 63 5.10 3.66 -14.89
N ILE A 64 5.51 3.79 -16.15
CA ILE A 64 6.91 3.85 -16.55
C ILE A 64 7.33 5.31 -16.60
N GLU A 65 8.01 5.74 -15.56
CA GLU A 65 8.70 7.01 -15.49
C GLU A 65 9.99 6.95 -16.34
N LYS A 66 10.41 8.07 -16.92
CA LYS A 66 11.64 8.08 -17.73
C LYS A 66 12.83 7.63 -16.88
N ALA A 67 13.73 6.85 -17.47
CA ALA A 67 14.90 6.31 -16.77
C ALA A 67 15.77 7.40 -16.12
N ASP A 68 15.84 8.58 -16.74
CA ASP A 68 16.60 9.75 -16.31
C ASP A 68 15.78 10.78 -15.51
N ALA A 69 14.50 10.51 -15.21
CA ALA A 69 13.67 11.42 -14.45
C ALA A 69 14.31 11.74 -13.08
N ALA A 70 14.30 13.01 -12.69
CA ALA A 70 14.89 13.45 -11.42
C ALA A 70 14.13 12.87 -10.21
N ASP A 71 12.80 12.88 -10.30
CA ASP A 71 11.86 12.48 -9.26
C ASP A 71 10.74 11.59 -9.85
N TYR A 72 9.56 11.58 -9.23
CA TYR A 72 8.39 10.80 -9.64
C TYR A 72 7.17 11.71 -9.88
N SER A 73 7.36 13.01 -10.11
CA SER A 73 6.28 14.00 -10.13
C SER A 73 5.28 13.78 -11.27
N GLU A 74 5.74 13.32 -12.44
CA GLU A 74 4.85 12.98 -13.57
C GLU A 74 3.92 11.82 -13.17
N ALA A 75 4.48 10.71 -12.66
CA ALA A 75 3.70 9.61 -12.10
C ALA A 75 2.75 10.07 -10.99
N GLN A 76 3.22 10.83 -10.00
CA GLN A 76 2.42 11.32 -8.88
C GLN A 76 1.21 12.14 -9.36
N SER A 77 1.42 13.06 -10.30
CA SER A 77 0.36 13.89 -10.87
C SER A 77 -0.69 13.04 -11.59
N TYR A 78 -0.27 12.01 -12.33
CA TYR A 78 -1.20 11.10 -12.98
C TYR A 78 -1.99 10.26 -11.96
N LEU A 79 -1.31 9.71 -10.95
CA LEU A 79 -1.92 8.82 -9.96
C LEU A 79 -2.98 9.50 -9.10
N GLU A 80 -2.90 10.82 -8.92
CA GLU A 80 -3.95 11.60 -8.26
C GLU A 80 -5.29 11.62 -9.01
N THR A 81 -5.29 11.24 -10.30
CA THR A 81 -6.48 11.26 -11.16
C THR A 81 -7.19 9.91 -11.26
N ILE A 82 -6.62 8.85 -10.67
CA ILE A 82 -7.12 7.48 -10.79
C ILE A 82 -7.27 6.81 -9.44
N LYS A 83 -8.08 5.73 -9.38
CA LYS A 83 -8.27 4.92 -8.18
C LYS A 83 -7.25 3.78 -8.10
N TRP A 84 -6.67 3.59 -6.92
CA TRP A 84 -5.72 2.54 -6.56
C TRP A 84 -5.63 2.45 -5.02
N ASP A 85 -5.07 1.37 -4.48
CA ASP A 85 -5.03 1.14 -3.02
C ASP A 85 -3.60 1.21 -2.46
N TYR A 86 -2.67 0.55 -3.15
CA TYR A 86 -1.27 0.46 -2.76
C TYR A 86 -0.37 0.93 -3.90
N VAL A 87 0.64 1.73 -3.60
CA VAL A 87 1.72 2.06 -4.54
C VAL A 87 3.06 1.57 -4.04
N VAL A 88 3.89 1.16 -4.98
CA VAL A 88 5.26 0.78 -4.74
C VAL A 88 6.13 1.28 -5.89
N VAL A 89 7.35 1.67 -5.54
CA VAL A 89 8.40 2.03 -6.48
C VAL A 89 9.57 1.08 -6.20
N PRO A 90 9.73 -0.02 -6.97
CA PRO A 90 10.81 -0.97 -6.73
C PRO A 90 12.17 -0.29 -6.81
N GLY A 91 13.01 -0.50 -5.80
CA GLY A 91 14.31 0.17 -5.72
C GLY A 91 14.22 1.66 -5.32
N ILE A 92 13.05 2.14 -4.86
CA ILE A 92 13.01 3.41 -4.13
C ILE A 92 13.86 3.30 -2.88
N GLY A 93 14.58 4.37 -2.58
CA GLY A 93 15.57 4.32 -1.52
C GLY A 93 16.76 3.43 -1.85
N ILE A 94 17.14 3.32 -3.12
CA ILE A 94 18.53 3.08 -3.48
C ILE A 94 19.15 4.46 -3.74
N THR A 95 20.22 4.77 -3.02
CA THR A 95 20.98 6.02 -3.16
C THR A 95 21.67 6.09 -4.53
N VAL A 96 22.16 7.28 -4.92
CA VAL A 96 22.87 7.47 -6.20
C VAL A 96 24.12 6.58 -6.31
N ASP A 97 24.74 6.24 -5.18
CA ASP A 97 25.88 5.30 -5.09
C ASP A 97 25.47 3.82 -5.03
N GLY A 98 24.18 3.51 -5.27
CA GLY A 98 23.68 2.13 -5.38
C GLY A 98 23.50 1.41 -4.03
N LYS A 99 23.54 2.13 -2.91
CA LYS A 99 23.34 1.53 -1.58
C LYS A 99 21.87 1.59 -1.18
N PRO A 100 21.36 0.59 -0.42
CA PRO A 100 20.04 0.69 0.19
C PRO A 100 20.00 1.85 1.19
N ASP A 101 18.89 2.57 1.21
CA ASP A 101 18.52 3.46 2.29
C ASP A 101 18.38 2.66 3.58
N THR A 102 18.80 3.28 4.67
CA THR A 102 18.63 2.79 6.03
C THR A 102 17.67 3.72 6.77
N GLU A 103 17.18 3.29 7.92
CA GLU A 103 16.31 4.14 8.75
C GLU A 103 16.99 5.44 9.23
N ALA A 104 18.32 5.50 9.20
CA ALA A 104 19.06 6.72 9.51
C ALA A 104 18.96 7.79 8.40
N ASN A 105 18.49 7.42 7.20
CA ASN A 105 18.32 8.32 6.08
C ASN A 105 17.03 9.15 6.25
N THR A 106 17.13 10.26 6.99
CA THR A 106 15.99 11.17 7.23
C THR A 106 15.59 11.98 5.99
N THR A 107 16.48 12.12 5.01
CA THR A 107 16.20 12.74 3.70
C THR A 107 16.53 11.75 2.61
N SER A 108 15.50 11.14 2.03
CA SER A 108 15.63 10.17 0.95
C SER A 108 14.41 10.19 0.05
N ARG A 109 14.53 9.59 -1.14
CA ARG A 109 13.41 9.47 -2.08
C ARG A 109 12.20 8.77 -1.45
N ALA A 110 12.43 7.81 -0.54
CA ALA A 110 11.36 7.15 0.18
C ALA A 110 10.65 8.12 1.14
N THR A 111 11.39 8.96 1.88
CA THR A 111 10.81 9.96 2.79
C THR A 111 10.02 11.06 2.05
N ASP A 112 10.50 11.50 0.89
CA ASP A 112 9.77 12.45 0.03
C ASP A 112 8.48 11.84 -0.48
N PHE A 113 8.53 10.57 -0.90
CA PHE A 113 7.36 9.82 -1.34
C PHE A 113 6.35 9.60 -0.20
N ALA A 114 6.81 9.30 1.01
CA ALA A 114 5.98 9.22 2.20
C ALA A 114 5.27 10.55 2.50
N THR A 115 5.96 11.68 2.29
CA THR A 115 5.37 13.02 2.43
C THR A 115 4.24 13.25 1.44
N TRP A 116 4.42 12.84 0.18
CA TRP A 116 3.35 12.90 -0.82
C TRP A 116 2.14 12.04 -0.41
N ILE A 117 2.35 10.80 0.06
CA ILE A 117 1.25 9.95 0.54
C ILE A 117 0.50 10.58 1.71
N LYS A 118 1.20 11.21 2.65
CA LYS A 118 0.55 11.96 3.74
C LYS A 118 -0.34 13.08 3.18
N GLN A 119 0.14 13.84 2.20
CA GLN A 119 -0.62 14.92 1.55
C GLN A 119 -1.86 14.39 0.82
N LEU A 120 -1.75 13.25 0.12
CA LEU A 120 -2.90 12.60 -0.50
C LEU A 120 -3.99 12.33 0.53
N ARG A 121 -3.64 11.72 1.66
CA ARG A 121 -4.61 11.32 2.68
C ARG A 121 -5.20 12.49 3.46
N SER A 122 -4.37 13.46 3.85
CA SER A 122 -4.75 14.55 4.77
C SER A 122 -5.32 15.77 4.08
N THR A 123 -4.85 16.07 2.87
CA THR A 123 -5.14 17.34 2.19
C THR A 123 -6.01 17.13 0.96
N LYS A 124 -5.68 16.14 0.13
CA LYS A 124 -6.44 15.83 -1.10
C LYS A 124 -7.57 14.82 -0.86
N ASP A 125 -7.62 14.28 0.34
CA ASP A 125 -8.63 13.33 0.78
C ASP A 125 -8.73 12.09 -0.14
N ILE A 126 -7.56 11.58 -0.54
CA ILE A 126 -7.37 10.38 -1.35
C ILE A 126 -6.76 9.31 -0.43
N LYS A 127 -7.55 8.29 -0.07
CA LYS A 127 -7.17 7.27 0.91
C LYS A 127 -6.39 6.13 0.26
N VAL A 128 -5.08 6.31 0.19
CA VAL A 128 -4.14 5.37 -0.43
C VAL A 128 -2.97 5.06 0.50
N LYS A 129 -2.20 4.02 0.17
CA LYS A 129 -1.01 3.62 0.94
C LYS A 129 0.20 3.42 0.04
N ALA A 130 1.39 3.62 0.59
CA ALA A 130 2.65 3.21 -0.04
C ALA A 130 3.37 2.14 0.77
N VAL A 131 3.99 1.18 0.09
CA VAL A 131 4.95 0.25 0.70
C VAL A 131 6.35 0.76 0.39
N LEU A 132 7.06 1.20 1.43
CA LEU A 132 8.36 1.84 1.34
C LEU A 132 9.39 1.12 2.21
N PRO A 133 10.64 0.97 1.74
CA PRO A 133 11.70 0.37 2.54
C PRO A 133 12.21 1.36 3.58
N HIS A 134 12.41 0.89 4.82
CA HIS A 134 13.09 1.63 5.89
C HIS A 134 12.63 3.09 6.08
N CYS A 135 11.32 3.33 5.94
CA CYS A 135 10.71 4.66 5.99
C CYS A 135 9.79 4.78 7.23
N PRO A 136 10.33 5.13 8.41
CA PRO A 136 9.55 5.32 9.64
C PRO A 136 8.75 6.63 9.60
N ALA A 137 7.71 6.67 8.76
CA ALA A 137 7.00 7.90 8.45
C ALA A 137 5.95 8.33 9.50
N ASP A 138 5.69 7.55 10.54
CA ASP A 138 4.66 7.80 11.56
C ASP A 138 3.29 8.14 10.95
N ASN A 139 2.87 7.34 9.95
CA ASN A 139 1.60 7.54 9.27
C ASN A 139 0.97 6.22 8.83
N GLU A 140 -0.36 6.16 8.92
CA GLU A 140 -1.14 4.96 8.63
C GLU A 140 -1.21 4.63 7.14
N GLY A 141 -0.92 5.61 6.29
CA GLY A 141 -0.76 5.48 4.84
C GLY A 141 0.60 4.94 4.40
N VAL A 142 1.57 4.76 5.29
CA VAL A 142 2.91 4.31 4.92
C VAL A 142 3.20 2.98 5.59
N ILE A 143 3.48 1.95 4.80
CA ILE A 143 3.93 0.64 5.26
C ILE A 143 5.45 0.63 5.22
N ASN A 144 6.07 0.69 6.40
CA ASN A 144 7.51 0.68 6.57
C ASN A 144 8.04 -0.76 6.54
N PHE A 145 8.54 -1.22 5.39
CA PHE A 145 9.09 -2.57 5.25
C PHE A 145 10.59 -2.59 5.57
N CYS A 146 10.99 -3.37 6.57
CA CYS A 146 12.34 -3.30 7.16
C CYS A 146 13.11 -4.63 7.14
N THR A 147 12.78 -5.56 6.24
CA THR A 147 13.57 -6.80 6.11
C THR A 147 14.44 -6.76 4.87
N ASP A 148 15.76 -6.77 5.08
CA ASP A 148 16.77 -7.02 4.05
C ASP A 148 17.21 -8.49 4.06
N ASP A 149 18.16 -8.81 3.18
CA ASP A 149 18.77 -10.14 3.05
C ASP A 149 17.72 -11.25 2.91
N ILE A 150 16.67 -10.98 2.15
CA ILE A 150 15.56 -11.91 1.90
C ILE A 150 16.02 -12.94 0.88
N LYS A 151 16.36 -14.15 1.35
CA LYS A 151 16.91 -15.20 0.51
C LYS A 151 15.79 -16.00 -0.13
N THR A 152 15.79 -16.03 -1.46
CA THR A 152 14.98 -16.96 -2.27
C THR A 152 15.89 -17.96 -2.96
N ALA A 153 15.33 -18.93 -3.70
CA ALA A 153 16.11 -19.89 -4.47
C ALA A 153 17.03 -19.25 -5.53
N ASN A 154 16.63 -18.08 -6.06
CA ASN A 154 17.28 -17.49 -7.22
C ASN A 154 18.11 -16.24 -6.87
N LYS A 155 17.72 -15.51 -5.84
CA LYS A 155 18.29 -14.20 -5.50
C LYS A 155 18.08 -13.86 -4.02
N THR A 156 19.01 -13.09 -3.47
CA THR A 156 18.80 -12.35 -2.22
C THR A 156 18.28 -10.96 -2.55
N TYR A 157 17.13 -10.60 -1.99
CA TYR A 157 16.50 -9.30 -2.21
C TYR A 157 16.76 -8.36 -1.02
N THR A 158 16.92 -7.07 -1.33
CA THR A 158 16.83 -6.01 -0.32
C THR A 158 15.37 -5.69 0.02
N ALA A 159 15.13 -4.92 1.08
CA ALA A 159 13.80 -4.44 1.42
C ALA A 159 13.15 -3.70 0.24
N ALA A 160 13.91 -2.81 -0.41
CA ALA A 160 13.45 -1.97 -1.52
C ALA A 160 12.99 -2.78 -2.74
N GLU A 161 13.70 -3.86 -3.07
CA GLU A 161 13.32 -4.74 -4.18
C GLU A 161 12.07 -5.57 -3.84
N TYR A 162 11.93 -5.94 -2.56
CA TYR A 162 10.86 -6.83 -2.09
C TYR A 162 9.56 -6.10 -1.72
N CYS A 163 9.56 -4.76 -1.60
CA CYS A 163 8.36 -3.96 -1.37
C CYS A 163 7.22 -4.29 -2.34
N SER A 164 7.55 -4.62 -3.60
CA SER A 164 6.56 -4.96 -4.62
C SER A 164 5.78 -6.23 -4.24
N ARG A 165 6.48 -7.26 -3.78
CA ARG A 165 5.88 -8.50 -3.30
C ARG A 165 5.01 -8.26 -2.06
N ILE A 166 5.44 -7.40 -1.15
CA ILE A 166 4.64 -7.01 0.03
C ILE A 166 3.36 -6.28 -0.39
N ALA A 167 3.43 -5.31 -1.32
CA ALA A 167 2.26 -4.61 -1.83
C ALA A 167 1.25 -5.56 -2.48
N GLY A 168 1.72 -6.50 -3.31
CA GLY A 168 0.90 -7.55 -3.90
C GLY A 168 0.22 -8.43 -2.84
N MET A 169 0.97 -8.84 -1.81
CA MET A 169 0.46 -9.64 -0.71
C MET A 169 -0.65 -8.92 0.08
N LEU A 170 -0.46 -7.64 0.41
CA LEU A 170 -1.43 -6.84 1.15
C LEU A 170 -2.69 -6.59 0.31
N ALA A 171 -2.55 -6.15 -0.94
CA ALA A 171 -3.68 -5.96 -1.85
C ALA A 171 -4.42 -7.27 -2.16
N GLY A 172 -3.74 -8.40 -2.06
CA GLY A 172 -4.29 -9.74 -2.22
C GLY A 172 -4.87 -10.38 -0.94
N THR A 173 -4.96 -9.62 0.15
CA THR A 173 -5.51 -10.07 1.44
C THR A 173 -6.94 -9.55 1.61
N PRO A 174 -7.96 -10.42 1.67
CA PRO A 174 -9.33 -10.00 1.92
C PRO A 174 -9.47 -9.28 3.27
N LEU A 175 -10.31 -8.24 3.34
CA LEU A 175 -10.56 -7.47 4.57
C LEU A 175 -11.14 -8.30 5.72
N THR A 176 -11.58 -9.53 5.46
CA THR A 176 -12.02 -10.48 6.50
C THR A 176 -10.85 -11.01 7.33
N ILE A 177 -9.61 -11.01 6.82
CA ILE A 177 -8.42 -11.58 7.48
C ILE A 177 -7.25 -10.61 7.53
N SER A 178 -6.27 -10.87 8.41
CA SER A 178 -5.02 -10.10 8.48
C SER A 178 -3.90 -10.81 7.73
N ALA A 179 -2.95 -10.04 7.18
CA ALA A 179 -1.69 -10.57 6.67
C ALA A 179 -0.67 -10.93 7.77
N THR A 180 -1.02 -10.73 9.05
CA THR A 180 -0.21 -11.19 10.20
C THR A 180 0.00 -12.70 10.10
N PHE A 181 1.25 -13.17 10.18
CA PHE A 181 1.65 -14.57 10.00
C PHE A 181 1.38 -15.15 8.60
N ALA A 182 1.08 -14.31 7.59
CA ALA A 182 0.97 -14.75 6.20
C ALA A 182 2.31 -15.34 5.72
N PRO A 183 2.33 -16.59 5.22
CA PRO A 183 3.55 -17.23 4.77
C PRO A 183 4.00 -16.73 3.39
N LEU A 184 5.32 -16.71 3.18
CA LEU A 184 5.95 -16.47 1.89
C LEU A 184 6.73 -17.71 1.50
N ALA A 185 6.07 -18.62 0.76
CA ALA A 185 6.63 -19.94 0.43
C ALA A 185 7.86 -19.88 -0.48
N GLU A 186 8.01 -18.78 -1.22
CA GLU A 186 9.15 -18.49 -2.08
C GLU A 186 10.41 -18.06 -1.32
N VAL A 187 10.28 -17.64 -0.06
CA VAL A 187 11.39 -17.18 0.78
C VAL A 187 11.93 -18.34 1.61
N ILE A 188 13.22 -18.61 1.43
CA ILE A 188 13.95 -19.68 2.11
C ILE A 188 14.37 -19.23 3.51
N ASP A 189 14.91 -18.01 3.61
CA ASP A 189 15.41 -17.49 4.87
C ASP A 189 15.49 -15.95 4.88
N VAL A 190 15.54 -15.40 6.08
CA VAL A 190 15.70 -13.97 6.38
C VAL A 190 16.63 -13.82 7.59
N PRO A 191 17.17 -12.63 7.91
CA PRO A 191 17.92 -12.43 9.15
C PRO A 191 17.15 -12.89 10.39
N HIS A 192 17.82 -13.62 11.29
CA HIS A 192 17.19 -14.18 12.48
C HIS A 192 17.23 -13.17 13.62
N LEU A 193 16.07 -12.56 13.88
CA LEU A 193 15.84 -11.70 15.03
C LEU A 193 15.26 -12.50 16.20
N LYS A 194 15.75 -12.24 17.41
CA LYS A 194 15.15 -12.72 18.65
C LYS A 194 13.74 -12.19 18.80
N LYS A 195 12.93 -12.84 19.65
CA LYS A 195 11.54 -12.44 19.85
C LYS A 195 11.43 -10.98 20.31
N GLU A 196 12.30 -10.57 21.23
CA GLU A 196 12.31 -9.23 21.81
C GLU A 196 12.67 -8.17 20.76
N GLU A 197 13.58 -8.50 19.84
CA GLU A 197 13.97 -7.63 18.73
C GLU A 197 12.82 -7.47 17.71
N ARG A 198 12.07 -8.55 17.46
CA ARG A 198 10.88 -8.49 16.59
C ARG A 198 9.75 -7.70 17.22
N ASP A 199 9.47 -7.92 18.51
CA ASP A 199 8.45 -7.17 19.25
C ASP A 199 8.79 -5.67 19.21
N ALA A 200 10.04 -5.29 19.48
CA ALA A 200 10.50 -3.90 19.40
C ALA A 200 10.40 -3.31 17.98
N ALA A 201 10.70 -4.09 16.94
CA ALA A 201 10.55 -3.66 15.55
C ALA A 201 9.08 -3.39 15.20
N VAL A 202 8.17 -4.28 15.59
CA VAL A 202 6.73 -4.13 15.38
C VAL A 202 6.18 -2.92 16.13
N ASP A 203 6.59 -2.70 17.38
CA ASP A 203 6.19 -1.55 18.19
C ASP A 203 6.72 -0.23 17.61
N ALA A 204 7.86 -0.26 16.92
CA ALA A 204 8.40 0.85 16.14
C ALA A 204 7.75 1.03 14.76
N GLY A 205 6.63 0.35 14.48
CA GLY A 205 5.86 0.50 13.23
C GLY A 205 6.53 -0.17 12.01
N LYS A 206 7.38 -1.19 12.24
CA LYS A 206 8.06 -1.90 11.15
C LYS A 206 7.29 -3.16 10.77
N LEU A 207 7.01 -3.31 9.48
CA LEU A 207 6.62 -4.59 8.90
C LEU A 207 7.89 -5.37 8.59
N ILE A 208 8.04 -6.52 9.26
CA ILE A 208 9.19 -7.42 9.10
C ILE A 208 8.75 -8.84 8.77
N LEU A 209 9.65 -9.60 8.15
CA LEU A 209 9.53 -11.04 7.99
C LEU A 209 10.32 -11.75 9.09
N PHE A 210 9.89 -12.97 9.43
CA PHE A 210 10.65 -13.84 10.31
C PHE A 210 10.51 -15.30 9.89
N ASN A 211 11.54 -16.10 10.19
CA ASN A 211 11.53 -17.54 10.04
C ASN A 211 11.10 -18.19 11.37
N ASP A 212 10.04 -19.00 11.37
CA ASP A 212 9.57 -19.71 12.58
C ASP A 212 10.22 -21.08 12.79
N GLY A 213 11.27 -21.39 12.03
CA GLY A 213 11.93 -22.69 12.00
C GLY A 213 11.28 -23.69 11.03
N LYS A 214 10.17 -23.32 10.38
CA LYS A 214 9.53 -24.12 9.32
C LYS A 214 9.30 -23.31 8.05
N LYS A 215 8.95 -22.03 8.17
CA LYS A 215 8.65 -21.15 7.04
C LYS A 215 8.89 -19.69 7.40
N VAL A 216 9.17 -18.89 6.38
CA VAL A 216 9.20 -17.43 6.47
C VAL A 216 7.79 -16.86 6.33
N LYS A 217 7.46 -15.87 7.15
CA LYS A 217 6.15 -15.20 7.19
C LYS A 217 6.28 -13.75 7.64
N ILE A 218 5.25 -12.94 7.40
CA ILE A 218 5.09 -11.63 8.05
C ILE A 218 4.95 -11.83 9.57
N ASP A 219 5.68 -11.05 10.37
CA ASP A 219 5.52 -11.06 11.84
C ASP A 219 4.18 -10.45 12.25
N ARG A 220 3.97 -9.16 11.96
CA ARG A 220 2.69 -8.47 12.14
C ARG A 220 2.41 -7.51 11.00
N ALA A 221 1.16 -7.48 10.54
CA ALA A 221 0.72 -6.57 9.48
C ALA A 221 0.41 -5.18 10.07
N VAL A 222 1.47 -4.43 10.38
CA VAL A 222 1.41 -3.05 10.87
C VAL A 222 1.93 -2.05 9.83
N ASN A 223 1.45 -0.82 9.91
CA ASN A 223 1.98 0.32 9.17
C ASN A 223 2.98 1.11 10.05
N SER A 224 3.48 2.23 9.51
CA SER A 224 4.50 3.05 10.17
C SER A 224 3.98 3.93 11.31
N PHE A 225 2.67 3.98 11.55
CA PHE A 225 2.09 4.82 12.60
C PHE A 225 2.46 4.30 13.99
N VAL A 226 3.01 5.18 14.83
CA VAL A 226 3.43 4.88 16.20
C VAL A 226 2.77 5.83 17.19
N THR A 227 2.73 7.13 16.88
CA THR A 227 2.32 8.19 17.80
C THR A 227 0.81 8.35 17.87
N THR A 228 0.17 7.67 18.82
CA THR A 228 -1.28 7.78 19.04
C THR A 228 -1.70 9.16 19.53
N ILE A 229 -2.87 9.61 19.11
CA ILE A 229 -3.54 10.82 19.60
C ILE A 229 -4.98 10.47 20.02
N GLU A 230 -5.68 11.39 20.69
CA GLU A 230 -7.02 11.16 21.28
C GLU A 230 -8.02 10.46 20.32
N ASN A 231 -8.03 10.85 19.04
CA ASN A 231 -8.95 10.31 18.04
C ASN A 231 -8.30 9.28 17.10
N LYS A 232 -7.08 8.83 17.39
CA LYS A 232 -6.31 7.92 16.55
C LYS A 232 -5.40 7.01 17.39
N GLY A 233 -5.99 5.91 17.87
CA GLY A 233 -5.32 4.92 18.72
C GLY A 233 -4.61 3.80 17.97
N ASP A 234 -4.23 2.75 18.70
CA ASP A 234 -3.46 1.60 18.19
C ASP A 234 -4.12 0.84 17.03
N ASP A 235 -5.44 0.92 16.88
CA ASP A 235 -6.13 0.30 15.76
C ASP A 235 -5.71 0.88 14.40
N PHE A 236 -5.30 2.15 14.37
CA PHE A 236 -4.75 2.78 13.15
C PHE A 236 -3.37 2.25 12.77
N LYS A 237 -2.71 1.47 13.64
CA LYS A 237 -1.43 0.81 13.31
C LYS A 237 -1.65 -0.43 12.45
N LYS A 238 -2.86 -1.01 12.46
CA LYS A 238 -3.15 -2.29 11.80
C LYS A 238 -3.60 -2.05 10.36
N ILE A 239 -2.88 -2.63 9.39
CA ILE A 239 -3.14 -2.44 7.95
C ILE A 239 -4.59 -2.79 7.58
N LYS A 240 -5.08 -3.95 8.03
CA LYS A 240 -6.47 -4.39 7.77
C LYS A 240 -7.50 -3.35 8.21
N ILE A 241 -7.31 -2.73 9.38
CA ILE A 241 -8.29 -1.76 9.90
C ILE A 241 -8.26 -0.50 9.04
N VAL A 242 -7.07 -0.03 8.67
CA VAL A 242 -6.91 1.11 7.76
C VAL A 242 -7.52 0.83 6.39
N ASP A 243 -7.35 -0.38 5.83
CA ASP A 243 -7.98 -0.73 4.56
C ASP A 243 -9.51 -0.75 4.64
N ILE A 244 -10.10 -1.23 5.74
CA ILE A 244 -11.55 -1.17 5.96
C ILE A 244 -12.02 0.28 6.07
N MET A 245 -11.31 1.11 6.84
CA MET A 245 -11.65 2.53 7.00
C MET A 245 -11.55 3.29 5.68
N ASP A 246 -10.50 3.04 4.90
CA ASP A 246 -10.27 3.65 3.59
C ASP A 246 -11.40 3.26 2.61
N LEU A 247 -11.81 1.98 2.58
CA LEU A 247 -12.93 1.52 1.75
C LEU A 247 -14.26 2.20 2.13
N ILE A 248 -14.58 2.26 3.43
CA ILE A 248 -15.81 2.90 3.93
C ILE A 248 -15.80 4.39 3.58
N HIS A 249 -14.66 5.06 3.77
CA HIS A 249 -14.50 6.47 3.44
C HIS A 249 -14.75 6.72 1.94
N ASP A 250 -14.13 5.93 1.07
CA ASP A 250 -14.28 6.08 -0.37
C ASP A 250 -15.72 5.82 -0.84
N ASP A 251 -16.40 4.82 -0.28
CA ASP A 251 -17.80 4.55 -0.58
C ASP A 251 -18.72 5.73 -0.19
N ILE A 252 -18.49 6.34 0.97
CA ILE A 252 -19.25 7.53 1.43
C ILE A 252 -18.97 8.72 0.52
N LYS A 253 -17.69 9.01 0.27
CA LYS A 253 -17.26 10.16 -0.53
C LYS A 253 -17.81 10.09 -1.95
N THR A 254 -17.58 8.97 -2.65
CA THR A 254 -18.04 8.81 -4.04
C THR A 254 -19.55 8.83 -4.13
N THR A 255 -20.27 8.24 -3.15
CA THR A 255 -21.74 8.35 -3.13
C THR A 255 -22.21 9.79 -2.96
N ALA A 256 -21.57 10.58 -2.09
CA ALA A 256 -21.91 11.99 -1.89
C ALA A 256 -21.63 12.83 -3.15
N GLU A 257 -20.45 12.68 -3.75
CA GLU A 257 -20.03 13.40 -4.96
C GLU A 257 -20.92 13.07 -6.16
N ASP A 258 -21.16 11.78 -6.41
CA ASP A 258 -21.91 11.35 -7.60
C ASP A 258 -23.41 11.51 -7.44
N SER A 259 -23.95 11.43 -6.23
CA SER A 259 -25.40 11.31 -6.02
C SER A 259 -26.04 12.45 -5.25
N TYR A 260 -25.27 13.31 -4.57
CA TYR A 260 -25.83 14.40 -3.75
C TYR A 260 -25.35 15.80 -4.17
N ILE A 261 -24.03 16.03 -4.14
CA ILE A 261 -23.45 17.37 -4.33
C ILE A 261 -23.81 17.93 -5.70
N GLY A 262 -24.37 19.15 -5.71
CA GLY A 262 -24.78 19.84 -6.94
C GLY A 262 -26.06 19.30 -7.59
N LYS A 263 -26.64 18.20 -7.08
CA LYS A 263 -27.92 17.63 -7.54
C LYS A 263 -29.09 17.98 -6.62
N TYR A 264 -28.82 18.11 -5.33
CA TYR A 264 -29.82 18.46 -4.31
C TYR A 264 -29.40 19.73 -3.56
N PRO A 265 -30.37 20.54 -3.07
CA PRO A 265 -30.08 21.63 -2.13
C PRO A 265 -29.34 21.08 -0.92
N ASN A 266 -28.35 21.84 -0.45
CA ASN A 266 -27.63 21.53 0.78
C ASN A 266 -28.17 22.42 1.91
N ASP A 267 -29.45 22.25 2.24
CA ASP A 267 -30.12 22.92 3.34
C ASP A 267 -30.10 22.07 4.63
N TYR A 268 -30.17 22.77 5.77
CA TYR A 268 -30.28 22.16 7.10
C TYR A 268 -31.72 22.15 7.61
N ASP A 269 -32.52 23.12 7.14
CA ASP A 269 -33.92 23.35 7.51
C ASP A 269 -34.87 22.53 6.62
#